data_AF-A0A8J0TR90-F1
#
_entry.id   AF-A0A8J0TR90-F1
#
_cell.length_a   1.000
_cell.length_b   1.000
_cell.length_c   1.000
_cell.angle_alpha   90.00
_cell.angle_beta   90.00
_cell.angle_gamma   90.00
#
_symmetry.space_group_name_H-M   'P 1'
#
loop_
_entity.id
_entity.type
_entity.pdbx_description
1 polymer ?
#
loop_
_entity_poly.entity_id
_entity_poly.type
_entity_poly.pdbx_seq_one_letter_code
_entity_poly.pdbx_strand_id
1 'polypeptide(L)'
;MPRGTRKSEVLAATLISSMNHALARLMDIWDGLGIKEEMRLRRMEEVKKHVEELLNRMISEEVDMKDRIEKSIQSCLKELKVLCHELSVEEYMVDEGMTVLQTERDLRVRLEILLTEKNERLEELRLLQQKDIELCTDLCVTPYYIPTGSIPSRQQLEELKEHIKVYTEEKKQRLQVFSNLRSEIRQCLDEMGRQPENSLEQDAICEDEEAFFLTVDNIKALRVLKEQLELKKETMLSNMSALKERVQVLWCRLLIPQNEQETCQKAPLCPIADSIKLWENELLRLEDLKKANLKDVVLKIREELKMYWDKCFYTKEQRNAFTPYYSDDFTEDLLSQHDEEVVRMRLQYEKCKEMLDAVNKWETSWGQFVLLEKKATDPNRFSNRGGSLLKEEKERVKLQKLLSKLEDELKTRIEAWEIEQGCAFLLKGSRFMDYVTSQWEMHKKQKEREKQDRSLKKEEHTPFKTPIKRPAGSCIQGTPSNKTRKEEMTKKSSHSEAVFNSTVNENL
;
A
#
# COMPACT_ATOMS: atom_id res chain seq x y z
N MET A 1 -101.91 -39.19 -14.79
CA MET A 1 -102.43 -39.55 -13.46
C MET A 1 -103.48 -38.53 -13.03
N PRO A 2 -104.66 -38.94 -12.56
CA PRO A 2 -105.57 -38.01 -11.87
C PRO A 2 -104.87 -37.50 -10.59
N ARG A 3 -104.95 -36.19 -10.32
CA ARG A 3 -104.47 -35.65 -9.05
C ARG A 3 -105.43 -36.07 -7.95
N GLY A 4 -104.97 -36.91 -7.02
CA GLY A 4 -105.73 -37.19 -5.79
C GLY A 4 -105.97 -35.89 -5.03
N THR A 5 -107.17 -35.75 -4.45
CA THR A 5 -107.62 -34.53 -3.77
C THR A 5 -106.60 -34.08 -2.72
N ARG A 6 -106.14 -32.83 -2.78
CA ARG A 6 -105.10 -32.34 -1.88
C ARG A 6 -105.65 -32.25 -0.45
N LYS A 7 -104.80 -32.50 0.54
CA LYS A 7 -105.18 -32.38 1.96
C LYS A 7 -105.75 -31.00 2.32
N SER A 8 -105.27 -29.93 1.69
CA SER A 8 -105.80 -28.57 1.80
C SER A 8 -107.20 -28.41 1.20
N GLU A 9 -107.46 -29.01 0.03
CA GLU A 9 -108.78 -29.00 -0.63
C GLU A 9 -109.82 -29.76 0.22
N VAL A 10 -109.41 -30.88 0.85
CA VAL A 10 -110.24 -31.63 1.80
C VAL A 10 -110.54 -30.81 3.07
N LEU A 11 -109.55 -30.09 3.62
CA LEU A 11 -109.75 -29.22 4.79
C LEU A 11 -110.65 -28.02 4.49
N ALA A 12 -110.57 -27.44 3.29
CA ALA A 12 -111.49 -26.38 2.86
C ALA A 12 -112.94 -26.91 2.78
N ALA A 13 -113.14 -28.13 2.26
CA ALA A 13 -114.46 -28.75 2.20
C ALA A 13 -115.04 -29.06 3.60
N THR A 14 -114.22 -29.52 4.57
CA THR A 14 -114.69 -29.75 5.94
C THR A 14 -115.01 -28.44 6.67
N LEU A 15 -114.28 -27.35 6.42
CA LEU A 15 -114.59 -26.03 6.95
C LEU A 15 -115.96 -25.53 6.48
N ILE A 16 -116.25 -25.62 5.17
CA ILE A 16 -117.55 -25.23 4.59
C ILE A 16 -118.69 -26.07 5.19
N SER A 17 -118.49 -27.38 5.33
CA SER A 17 -119.47 -28.29 5.96
C SER A 17 -119.75 -27.92 7.42
N SER A 18 -118.69 -27.64 8.20
CA SER A 18 -118.80 -27.19 9.59
C SER A 18 -119.56 -25.87 9.72
N MET A 19 -119.27 -24.89 8.85
CA MET A 19 -119.97 -23.61 8.80
C MET A 19 -121.46 -23.79 8.46
N ASN A 20 -121.79 -24.59 7.45
CA ASN A 20 -123.19 -24.87 7.09
C ASN A 20 -123.96 -25.52 8.25
N HIS A 21 -123.35 -26.47 8.97
CA HIS A 21 -123.95 -27.10 10.14
C HIS A 21 -124.11 -26.12 11.33
N ALA A 22 -123.19 -25.16 11.50
CA ALA A 22 -123.33 -24.11 12.50
C ALA A 22 -124.46 -23.12 12.15
N LEU A 23 -124.58 -22.73 10.88
CA LEU A 23 -125.66 -21.85 10.39
C LEU A 23 -127.03 -22.52 10.47
N ALA A 24 -127.14 -23.80 10.14
CA ALA A 24 -128.37 -24.58 10.32
C ALA A 24 -128.86 -24.53 11.78
N ARG A 25 -127.97 -24.83 12.74
CA ARG A 25 -128.28 -24.77 14.17
C ARG A 25 -128.65 -23.37 14.66
N LEU A 26 -128.15 -22.30 14.04
CA LEU A 26 -128.58 -20.93 14.36
C LEU A 26 -130.01 -20.66 13.88
N MET A 27 -130.39 -21.17 12.71
CA MET A 27 -131.78 -21.08 12.22
C MET A 27 -132.73 -21.85 13.14
N ASP A 28 -132.42 -23.10 13.50
CA ASP A 28 -133.21 -23.92 14.44
C ASP A 28 -133.47 -23.18 15.77
N ILE A 29 -132.44 -22.53 16.31
CA ILE A 29 -132.51 -21.74 17.55
C ILE A 29 -133.37 -20.48 17.36
N TRP A 30 -133.29 -19.79 16.22
CA TRP A 30 -134.09 -18.59 15.95
C TRP A 30 -135.57 -18.91 15.66
N ASP A 31 -135.87 -20.08 15.13
CA ASP A 31 -137.22 -20.62 15.00
C ASP A 31 -137.81 -20.98 16.36
N GLY A 32 -137.07 -21.73 17.20
CA GLY A 32 -137.48 -22.03 18.58
C GLY A 32 -137.67 -20.79 19.48
N LEU A 33 -137.04 -19.66 19.13
CA LEU A 33 -137.17 -18.38 19.84
C LEU A 33 -138.16 -17.39 19.19
N GLY A 34 -138.78 -17.72 18.05
CA GLY A 34 -139.75 -16.84 17.36
C GLY A 34 -139.18 -15.50 16.88
N ILE A 35 -137.88 -15.44 16.56
CA ILE A 35 -137.19 -14.18 16.22
C ILE A 35 -137.63 -13.69 14.83
N LYS A 36 -138.06 -12.41 14.75
CA LYS A 36 -138.47 -11.76 13.48
C LYS A 36 -137.33 -11.72 12.45
N GLU A 37 -137.68 -11.84 11.18
CA GLU A 37 -136.73 -11.89 10.06
C GLU A 37 -135.76 -10.70 10.02
N GLU A 38 -136.25 -9.48 10.28
CA GLU A 38 -135.43 -8.26 10.39
C GLU A 38 -134.28 -8.35 11.43
N MET A 39 -134.40 -9.22 12.43
CA MET A 39 -133.36 -9.47 13.43
C MET A 39 -132.49 -10.67 13.08
N ARG A 40 -133.02 -11.65 12.34
CA ARG A 40 -132.24 -12.76 11.77
C ARG A 40 -131.28 -12.24 10.70
N LEU A 41 -131.78 -11.47 9.74
CA LEU A 41 -131.01 -10.87 8.66
C LEU A 41 -129.87 -9.98 9.20
N ARG A 42 -130.15 -9.13 10.19
CA ARG A 42 -129.10 -8.32 10.85
C ARG A 42 -128.01 -9.15 11.55
N ARG A 43 -128.35 -10.33 12.10
CA ARG A 43 -127.35 -11.24 12.70
C ARG A 43 -126.57 -12.00 11.64
N MET A 44 -127.22 -12.43 10.56
CA MET A 44 -126.57 -13.09 9.43
C MET A 44 -125.60 -12.14 8.70
N GLU A 45 -125.96 -10.86 8.54
CA GLU A 45 -125.10 -9.88 7.87
C GLU A 45 -123.81 -9.60 8.66
N GLU A 46 -123.86 -9.54 10.00
CA GLU A 46 -122.64 -9.39 10.82
C GLU A 46 -121.77 -10.66 10.80
N VAL A 47 -122.37 -11.86 10.78
CA VAL A 47 -121.63 -13.14 10.61
C VAL A 47 -120.96 -13.20 9.24
N LYS A 48 -121.70 -12.87 8.17
CA LYS A 48 -121.18 -12.78 6.79
C LYS A 48 -120.03 -11.80 6.72
N LYS A 49 -120.23 -10.58 7.22
CA LYS A 49 -119.22 -9.51 7.28
C LYS A 49 -117.93 -9.99 7.96
N HIS A 50 -117.99 -10.63 9.13
CA HIS A 50 -116.78 -11.13 9.79
C HIS A 50 -116.06 -12.24 9.02
N VAL A 51 -116.81 -13.10 8.30
CA VAL A 51 -116.21 -14.12 7.41
C VAL A 51 -115.56 -13.46 6.18
N GLU A 52 -116.22 -12.48 5.56
CA GLU A 52 -115.66 -11.69 4.45
C GLU A 52 -114.44 -10.87 4.88
N GLU A 53 -114.47 -10.20 6.04
CA GLU A 53 -113.35 -9.47 6.64
C GLU A 53 -112.13 -10.37 6.91
N LEU A 54 -112.34 -11.61 7.36
CA LEU A 54 -111.27 -12.56 7.59
C LEU A 54 -110.68 -13.10 6.28
N LEU A 55 -111.54 -13.54 5.34
CA LEU A 55 -111.11 -14.09 4.06
C LEU A 55 -110.39 -13.04 3.21
N ASN A 56 -110.92 -11.82 3.12
CA ASN A 56 -110.28 -10.72 2.39
C ASN A 56 -108.92 -10.34 3.00
N ARG A 57 -108.77 -10.40 4.34
CA ARG A 57 -107.48 -10.17 4.99
C ARG A 57 -106.46 -11.25 4.64
N MET A 58 -106.84 -12.53 4.75
CA MET A 58 -105.94 -13.64 4.38
C MET A 58 -105.55 -13.59 2.89
N ILE A 59 -106.48 -13.26 2.00
CA ILE A 59 -106.21 -13.07 0.57
C ILE A 59 -105.25 -11.88 0.37
N SER A 60 -105.44 -10.76 1.07
CA SER A 60 -104.52 -9.62 1.01
C SER A 60 -103.11 -9.99 1.50
N GLU A 61 -103.00 -10.69 2.63
CA GLU A 61 -101.70 -11.10 3.21
C GLU A 61 -100.90 -12.02 2.25
N GLU A 62 -101.58 -12.96 1.58
CA GLU A 62 -100.99 -13.84 0.57
C GLU A 62 -100.67 -13.11 -0.74
N VAL A 63 -101.52 -12.17 -1.19
CA VAL A 63 -101.23 -11.31 -2.36
C VAL A 63 -100.03 -10.42 -2.07
N ASP A 64 -99.99 -9.76 -0.92
CA ASP A 64 -98.84 -8.96 -0.48
C ASP A 64 -97.57 -9.82 -0.36
N MET A 65 -97.69 -11.08 0.09
CA MET A 65 -96.56 -12.02 0.14
C MET A 65 -96.05 -12.34 -1.27
N LYS A 66 -96.94 -12.68 -2.21
CA LYS A 66 -96.59 -12.89 -3.62
C LYS A 66 -95.91 -11.65 -4.21
N ASP A 67 -96.50 -10.47 -4.03
CA ASP A 67 -95.98 -9.19 -4.53
C ASP A 67 -94.58 -8.88 -3.98
N ARG A 68 -94.32 -9.18 -2.69
CA ARG A 68 -93.00 -9.04 -2.07
C ARG A 68 -91.97 -9.99 -2.70
N ILE A 69 -92.35 -11.24 -2.97
CA ILE A 69 -91.46 -12.23 -3.61
C ILE A 69 -91.19 -11.87 -5.08
N GLU A 70 -92.19 -11.43 -5.84
CA GLU A 70 -92.00 -10.98 -7.23
C GLU A 70 -91.10 -9.73 -7.31
N LYS A 71 -91.23 -8.79 -6.36
CA LYS A 71 -90.29 -7.64 -6.23
C LYS A 71 -88.88 -8.07 -5.83
N SER A 72 -88.76 -9.08 -4.95
CA SER A 72 -87.48 -9.71 -4.56
C SER A 72 -86.77 -10.32 -5.77
N ILE A 73 -87.46 -11.16 -6.55
CA ILE A 73 -86.98 -11.73 -7.83
C ILE A 73 -86.52 -10.63 -8.79
N GLN A 74 -87.32 -9.57 -8.96
CA GLN A 74 -86.97 -8.45 -9.84
C GLN A 74 -85.75 -7.64 -9.39
N SER A 75 -85.42 -7.61 -8.10
CA SER A 75 -84.18 -7.00 -7.60
C SER A 75 -83.00 -7.93 -7.86
N CYS A 76 -83.09 -9.19 -7.41
CA CYS A 76 -82.03 -10.18 -7.59
C CYS A 76 -81.66 -10.39 -9.08
N LEU A 77 -82.62 -10.40 -10.01
CA LEU A 77 -82.33 -10.49 -11.45
C LEU A 77 -81.54 -9.28 -11.98
N LYS A 78 -81.80 -8.06 -11.49
CA LYS A 78 -81.06 -6.86 -11.89
C LYS A 78 -79.64 -6.87 -11.33
N GLU A 79 -79.51 -7.18 -10.04
CA GLU A 79 -78.23 -7.25 -9.34
C GLU A 79 -77.34 -8.37 -9.92
N LEU A 80 -77.92 -9.55 -10.18
CA LEU A 80 -77.24 -10.69 -10.80
C LEU A 80 -76.81 -10.36 -12.24
N LYS A 81 -77.64 -9.67 -13.04
CA LYS A 81 -77.26 -9.25 -14.40
C LYS A 81 -76.08 -8.26 -14.39
N VAL A 82 -76.04 -7.33 -13.43
CA VAL A 82 -74.89 -6.43 -13.25
C VAL A 82 -73.65 -7.24 -12.84
N LEU A 83 -73.75 -8.14 -11.87
CA LEU A 83 -72.61 -8.95 -11.40
C LEU A 83 -72.09 -9.92 -12.47
N CYS A 84 -72.96 -10.56 -13.27
CA CYS A 84 -72.55 -11.38 -14.41
C CYS A 84 -71.75 -10.54 -15.42
N HIS A 85 -72.18 -9.31 -15.71
CA HIS A 85 -71.43 -8.40 -16.59
C HIS A 85 -70.08 -7.98 -15.99
N GLU A 86 -70.05 -7.52 -14.73
CA GLU A 86 -68.82 -7.09 -14.03
C GLU A 86 -67.81 -8.25 -13.86
N LEU A 87 -68.27 -9.47 -13.58
CA LEU A 87 -67.41 -10.65 -13.38
C LEU A 87 -67.03 -11.35 -14.69
N SER A 88 -67.65 -10.97 -15.81
CA SER A 88 -67.62 -11.66 -17.11
C SER A 88 -68.03 -13.13 -17.03
N VAL A 89 -69.18 -13.37 -16.39
CA VAL A 89 -69.81 -14.70 -16.21
C VAL A 89 -71.12 -14.75 -16.99
N GLU A 90 -71.44 -15.93 -17.55
CA GLU A 90 -72.68 -16.17 -18.31
C GLU A 90 -73.94 -15.81 -17.48
N GLU A 91 -74.95 -15.22 -18.13
CA GLU A 91 -76.20 -14.81 -17.48
C GLU A 91 -77.01 -16.04 -17.05
N TYR A 92 -77.55 -16.01 -15.82
CA TYR A 92 -78.30 -17.15 -15.30
C TYR A 92 -79.70 -17.26 -15.92
N MET A 93 -79.92 -18.36 -16.63
CA MET A 93 -81.22 -18.74 -17.19
C MET A 93 -82.07 -19.47 -16.13
N VAL A 94 -83.18 -18.85 -15.75
CA VAL A 94 -84.17 -19.45 -14.84
C VAL A 94 -84.92 -20.58 -15.56
N ASP A 95 -84.94 -21.78 -14.97
CA ASP A 95 -85.70 -22.92 -15.48
C ASP A 95 -87.22 -22.68 -15.44
N GLU A 96 -87.89 -22.92 -16.58
CA GLU A 96 -89.34 -22.80 -16.76
C GLU A 96 -90.14 -23.74 -15.83
N GLY A 97 -89.50 -24.79 -15.29
CA GLY A 97 -90.11 -25.72 -14.34
C GLY A 97 -90.23 -25.21 -12.90
N MET A 98 -89.58 -24.10 -12.53
CA MET A 98 -89.51 -23.65 -11.13
C MET A 98 -90.75 -22.88 -10.64
N THR A 99 -91.10 -23.08 -9.36
CA THR A 99 -92.09 -22.22 -8.68
C THR A 99 -91.47 -20.92 -8.21
N VAL A 100 -92.29 -19.86 -8.05
CA VAL A 100 -91.86 -18.51 -7.62
C VAL A 100 -90.98 -18.52 -6.36
N LEU A 101 -91.31 -19.35 -5.36
CA LEU A 101 -90.52 -19.49 -4.13
C LEU A 101 -89.18 -20.24 -4.34
N GLN A 102 -89.11 -21.15 -5.30
CA GLN A 102 -87.84 -21.80 -5.68
C GLN A 102 -86.96 -20.83 -6.45
N THR A 103 -87.53 -20.11 -7.43
CA THR A 103 -86.85 -19.08 -8.21
C THR A 103 -86.26 -17.98 -7.34
N GLU A 104 -87.00 -17.46 -6.35
CA GLU A 104 -86.47 -16.42 -5.45
C GLU A 104 -85.30 -16.92 -4.59
N ARG A 105 -85.43 -18.15 -4.05
CA ARG A 105 -84.39 -18.77 -3.24
C ARG A 105 -83.12 -19.04 -4.05
N ASP A 106 -83.27 -19.58 -5.25
CA ASP A 106 -82.15 -19.94 -6.13
C ASP A 106 -81.41 -18.69 -6.62
N LEU A 107 -82.14 -17.66 -7.07
CA LEU A 107 -81.56 -16.37 -7.43
C LEU A 107 -80.80 -15.72 -6.27
N ARG A 108 -81.31 -15.82 -5.03
CA ARG A 108 -80.60 -15.33 -3.84
C ARG A 108 -79.31 -16.08 -3.56
N VAL A 109 -79.31 -17.41 -3.62
CA VAL A 109 -78.10 -18.23 -3.44
C VAL A 109 -77.09 -17.94 -4.55
N ARG A 110 -77.53 -17.79 -5.81
CA ARG A 110 -76.65 -17.44 -6.93
C ARG A 110 -76.07 -16.03 -6.80
N LEU A 111 -76.86 -15.07 -6.31
CA LEU A 111 -76.44 -13.71 -6.01
C LEU A 111 -75.38 -13.69 -4.88
N GLU A 112 -75.60 -14.45 -3.81
CA GLU A 112 -74.65 -14.61 -2.70
C GLU A 112 -73.30 -15.16 -3.19
N ILE A 113 -73.31 -16.23 -4.02
CA ILE A 113 -72.10 -16.83 -4.61
C ILE A 113 -71.31 -15.84 -5.48
N LEU A 114 -71.99 -15.03 -6.30
CA LEU A 114 -71.33 -14.03 -7.15
C LEU A 114 -70.81 -12.83 -6.34
N LEU A 115 -71.49 -12.46 -5.25
CA LEU A 115 -71.00 -11.45 -4.31
C LEU A 115 -69.78 -11.94 -3.52
N THR A 116 -69.72 -13.22 -3.12
CA THR A 116 -68.50 -13.79 -2.51
C THR A 116 -67.35 -13.81 -3.51
N GLU A 117 -67.55 -14.26 -4.76
CA GLU A 117 -66.47 -14.24 -5.77
C GLU A 117 -65.99 -12.81 -6.07
N LYS A 118 -66.91 -11.82 -6.15
CA LYS A 118 -66.54 -10.40 -6.30
C LYS A 118 -65.62 -9.92 -5.18
N ASN A 119 -65.97 -10.23 -3.92
CA ASN A 119 -65.20 -9.80 -2.77
C ASN A 119 -63.84 -10.53 -2.69
N GLU A 120 -63.81 -11.83 -2.99
CA GLU A 120 -62.57 -12.63 -3.06
C GLU A 120 -61.60 -12.09 -4.12
N ARG A 121 -62.07 -11.84 -5.36
CA ARG A 121 -61.24 -11.27 -6.43
C ARG A 121 -60.69 -9.88 -6.09
N LEU A 122 -61.46 -9.06 -5.38
CA LEU A 122 -61.04 -7.70 -4.97
C LEU A 122 -60.04 -7.71 -3.81
N GLU A 123 -60.18 -8.63 -2.84
CA GLU A 123 -59.20 -8.78 -1.76
C GLU A 123 -57.91 -9.47 -2.25
N GLU A 124 -58.01 -10.45 -3.15
CA GLU A 124 -56.85 -11.04 -3.83
C GLU A 124 -56.08 -9.96 -4.61
N LEU A 125 -56.78 -9.10 -5.36
CA LEU A 125 -56.18 -7.94 -6.04
C LEU A 125 -55.45 -7.02 -5.06
N ARG A 126 -56.09 -6.66 -3.95
CA ARG A 126 -55.51 -5.75 -2.93
C ARG A 126 -54.22 -6.32 -2.35
N LEU A 127 -54.21 -7.60 -2.03
CA LEU A 127 -53.05 -8.30 -1.45
C LEU A 127 -51.92 -8.53 -2.46
N LEU A 128 -52.24 -8.73 -3.74
CA LEU A 128 -51.24 -8.83 -4.81
C LEU A 128 -50.66 -7.46 -5.16
N GLN A 129 -51.50 -6.42 -5.34
CA GLN A 129 -51.04 -5.06 -5.63
C GLN A 129 -50.15 -4.49 -4.53
N GLN A 130 -50.44 -4.75 -3.26
CA GLN A 130 -49.55 -4.34 -2.17
C GLN A 130 -48.15 -4.94 -2.34
N LYS A 131 -48.04 -6.25 -2.54
CA LYS A 131 -46.77 -6.95 -2.74
C LYS A 131 -46.03 -6.49 -4.00
N ASP A 132 -46.77 -6.21 -5.08
CA ASP A 132 -46.21 -5.73 -6.34
C ASP A 132 -45.63 -4.32 -6.17
N ILE A 133 -46.31 -3.42 -5.44
CA ILE A 133 -45.83 -2.07 -5.15
C ILE A 133 -44.58 -2.11 -4.26
N GLU A 134 -44.57 -2.93 -3.20
CA GLU A 134 -43.40 -3.12 -2.33
C GLU A 134 -42.20 -3.62 -3.15
N LEU A 135 -42.37 -4.73 -3.88
CA LEU A 135 -41.35 -5.36 -4.72
C LEU A 135 -40.82 -4.44 -5.85
N CYS A 136 -41.72 -3.68 -6.50
CA CYS A 136 -41.34 -2.77 -7.57
C CYS A 136 -40.62 -1.52 -7.04
N THR A 137 -40.91 -1.09 -5.80
CA THR A 137 -40.17 -0.01 -5.13
C THR A 137 -38.72 -0.42 -4.90
N ASP A 138 -38.49 -1.60 -4.31
CA ASP A 138 -37.14 -2.13 -4.02
C ASP A 138 -36.27 -2.28 -5.28
N LEU A 139 -36.90 -2.66 -6.40
CA LEU A 139 -36.24 -2.88 -7.69
C LEU A 139 -36.19 -1.62 -8.57
N CYS A 140 -36.84 -0.54 -8.16
CA CYS A 140 -37.03 0.71 -8.90
C CYS A 140 -37.63 0.50 -10.31
N VAL A 141 -38.72 -0.29 -10.38
CA VAL A 141 -39.50 -0.56 -11.60
C VAL A 141 -40.96 -0.12 -11.44
N THR A 142 -41.73 -0.11 -12.53
CA THR A 142 -43.16 0.26 -12.51
C THR A 142 -44.05 -0.92 -12.12
N PRO A 143 -44.94 -0.80 -11.11
CA PRO A 143 -45.94 -1.82 -10.79
C PRO A 143 -46.87 -2.18 -11.96
N TYR A 144 -47.41 -3.40 -11.95
CA TYR A 144 -48.37 -3.88 -12.95
C TYR A 144 -49.73 -3.17 -12.78
N TYR A 145 -50.21 -2.54 -13.87
CA TYR A 145 -51.39 -1.69 -13.83
C TYR A 145 -52.70 -2.48 -14.08
N ILE A 146 -53.63 -2.41 -13.11
CA ILE A 146 -55.02 -2.83 -13.28
C ILE A 146 -55.92 -1.60 -13.06
N PRO A 147 -56.89 -1.32 -13.96
CA PRO A 147 -57.77 -0.16 -13.84
C PRO A 147 -58.55 -0.13 -12.51
N THR A 148 -58.51 1.03 -11.84
CA THR A 148 -59.20 1.23 -10.56
C THR A 148 -60.71 1.31 -10.77
N GLY A 149 -61.48 0.53 -10.00
CA GLY A 149 -62.95 0.55 -10.01
C GLY A 149 -63.62 -0.58 -10.82
N SER A 150 -62.88 -1.33 -11.64
CA SER A 150 -63.34 -2.59 -12.24
C SER A 150 -63.00 -3.80 -11.34
N ILE A 151 -63.84 -4.84 -11.34
CA ILE A 151 -63.45 -6.14 -10.81
C ILE A 151 -62.41 -6.74 -11.78
N PRO A 152 -61.27 -7.27 -11.32
CA PRO A 152 -60.32 -7.93 -12.20
C PRO A 152 -60.87 -9.24 -12.76
N SER A 153 -60.45 -9.58 -13.98
CA SER A 153 -60.65 -10.93 -14.51
C SER A 153 -59.71 -11.93 -13.82
N ARG A 154 -60.07 -13.21 -13.83
CA ARG A 154 -59.17 -14.27 -13.32
C ARG A 154 -57.83 -14.31 -14.07
N GLN A 155 -57.81 -13.90 -15.35
CA GLN A 155 -56.57 -13.80 -16.13
C GLN A 155 -55.68 -12.64 -15.63
N GLN A 156 -56.24 -11.45 -15.35
CA GLN A 156 -55.47 -10.31 -14.83
C GLN A 156 -54.85 -10.61 -13.46
N LEU A 157 -55.55 -11.36 -12.61
CA LEU A 157 -55.03 -11.82 -11.32
C LEU A 157 -53.87 -12.81 -11.50
N GLU A 158 -53.93 -13.68 -12.51
CA GLU A 158 -52.86 -14.65 -12.79
C GLU A 158 -51.64 -14.01 -13.47
N GLU A 159 -51.86 -13.05 -14.38
CA GLU A 159 -50.79 -12.22 -14.96
C GLU A 159 -50.05 -11.42 -13.87
N LEU A 160 -50.77 -10.85 -12.90
CA LEU A 160 -50.19 -10.16 -11.74
C LEU A 160 -49.40 -11.13 -10.82
N LYS A 161 -49.86 -12.37 -10.62
CA LYS A 161 -49.10 -13.39 -9.87
C LYS A 161 -47.80 -13.76 -10.57
N GLU A 162 -47.82 -14.00 -11.88
CA GLU A 162 -46.62 -14.29 -12.66
C GLU A 162 -45.67 -13.09 -12.72
N HIS A 163 -46.18 -11.85 -12.78
CA HIS A 163 -45.39 -10.62 -12.63
C HIS A 163 -44.63 -10.59 -11.30
N ILE A 164 -45.35 -10.69 -10.18
CA ILE A 164 -44.77 -10.71 -8.82
C ILE A 164 -43.75 -11.85 -8.68
N LYS A 165 -44.06 -13.04 -9.19
CA LYS A 165 -43.19 -14.23 -9.16
C LYS A 165 -41.88 -14.01 -9.93
N VAL A 166 -41.94 -13.45 -11.15
CA VAL A 166 -40.76 -13.11 -11.95
C VAL A 166 -39.90 -12.07 -11.23
N TYR A 167 -40.50 -10.98 -10.74
CA TYR A 167 -39.74 -9.94 -10.04
C TYR A 167 -39.22 -10.38 -8.66
N THR A 168 -39.87 -11.32 -7.98
CA THR A 168 -39.39 -11.91 -6.72
C THR A 168 -38.11 -12.71 -6.95
N GLU A 169 -38.05 -13.50 -8.02
CA GLU A 169 -36.85 -14.25 -8.39
C GLU A 169 -35.73 -13.31 -8.91
N GLU A 170 -36.08 -12.27 -9.68
CA GLU A 170 -35.15 -11.20 -10.06
C GLU A 170 -34.55 -10.49 -8.83
N LYS A 171 -35.35 -10.11 -7.83
CA LYS A 171 -34.87 -9.51 -6.56
C LYS A 171 -33.89 -10.44 -5.85
N LYS A 172 -34.22 -11.73 -5.75
CA LYS A 172 -33.36 -12.76 -5.17
C LYS A 172 -32.04 -12.93 -5.93
N GLN A 173 -32.06 -12.92 -7.26
CA GLN A 173 -30.84 -13.00 -8.07
C GLN A 173 -29.98 -11.74 -7.96
N ARG A 174 -30.59 -10.54 -7.95
CA ARG A 174 -29.88 -9.28 -7.72
C ARG A 174 -29.25 -9.22 -6.33
N LEU A 175 -29.96 -9.64 -5.29
CA LEU A 175 -29.45 -9.68 -3.91
C LEU A 175 -28.25 -10.64 -3.79
N GLN A 176 -28.30 -11.82 -4.42
CA GLN A 176 -27.18 -12.75 -4.43
C GLN A 176 -25.95 -12.16 -5.16
N VAL A 177 -26.16 -11.49 -6.30
CA VAL A 177 -25.09 -10.81 -7.05
C VAL A 177 -24.50 -9.66 -6.22
N PHE A 178 -25.34 -8.87 -5.54
CA PHE A 178 -24.92 -7.80 -4.65
C PHE A 178 -24.07 -8.32 -3.49
N SER A 179 -24.55 -9.33 -2.75
CA SER A 179 -23.84 -9.94 -1.62
C SER A 179 -22.48 -10.52 -2.04
N ASN A 180 -22.41 -11.20 -3.20
CA ASN A 180 -21.15 -11.69 -3.76
C ASN A 180 -20.18 -10.53 -4.08
N LEU A 181 -20.61 -9.52 -4.85
CA LEU A 181 -19.77 -8.38 -5.20
C LEU A 181 -19.30 -7.60 -3.96
N ARG A 182 -20.16 -7.42 -2.97
CA ARG A 182 -19.86 -6.79 -1.67
C ARG A 182 -18.81 -7.56 -0.87
N SER A 183 -18.87 -8.89 -0.90
CA SER A 183 -17.84 -9.75 -0.31
C SER A 183 -16.49 -9.62 -1.04
N GLU A 184 -16.50 -9.66 -2.38
CA GLU A 184 -15.30 -9.54 -3.21
C GLU A 184 -14.64 -8.16 -3.11
N ILE A 185 -15.43 -7.09 -3.08
CA ILE A 185 -14.96 -5.70 -2.90
C ILE A 185 -14.32 -5.52 -1.52
N ARG A 186 -14.98 -6.00 -0.45
CA ARG A 186 -14.42 -5.93 0.91
C ARG A 186 -13.09 -6.70 1.00
N GLN A 187 -13.05 -7.94 0.49
CA GLN A 187 -11.81 -8.73 0.43
C GLN A 187 -10.69 -8.01 -0.34
N CYS A 188 -10.99 -7.37 -1.48
CA CYS A 188 -9.98 -6.62 -2.22
C CYS A 188 -9.45 -5.41 -1.44
N LEU A 189 -10.31 -4.68 -0.73
CA LEU A 189 -9.90 -3.56 0.13
C LEU A 189 -9.02 -4.02 1.31
N ASP A 190 -9.42 -5.11 1.97
CA ASP A 190 -8.68 -5.72 3.10
C ASP A 190 -7.30 -6.24 2.65
N GLU A 191 -7.24 -6.96 1.53
CA GLU A 191 -5.97 -7.47 0.96
C GLU A 191 -5.05 -6.33 0.50
N MET A 192 -5.60 -5.25 -0.06
CA MET A 192 -4.83 -4.06 -0.40
C MET A 192 -4.36 -3.29 0.84
N GLY A 193 -5.10 -3.36 1.96
CA GLY A 193 -4.89 -2.54 3.15
C GLY A 193 -5.41 -1.12 2.99
N ARG A 194 -6.48 -0.93 2.20
CA ARG A 194 -7.09 0.39 1.93
C ARG A 194 -8.44 0.55 2.60
N GLN A 195 -8.70 1.76 3.06
CA GLN A 195 -10.04 2.20 3.48
C GLN A 195 -10.83 2.71 2.27
N PRO A 196 -12.18 2.70 2.31
CA PRO A 196 -13.01 3.17 1.20
C PRO A 196 -12.94 4.69 1.04
N GLU A 197 -12.46 5.15 -0.12
CA GLU A 197 -12.13 6.57 -0.37
C GLU A 197 -13.28 7.40 -0.94
N ASN A 198 -14.29 6.75 -1.52
CA ASN A 198 -15.44 7.39 -2.18
C ASN A 198 -16.76 6.79 -1.66
N SER A 199 -17.88 7.49 -1.87
CA SER A 199 -19.19 7.06 -1.35
C SER A 199 -19.57 5.69 -1.87
N LEU A 200 -19.36 5.37 -3.16
CA LEU A 200 -19.69 4.05 -3.69
C LEU A 200 -18.87 2.93 -3.03
N GLU A 201 -17.58 3.14 -2.72
CA GLU A 201 -16.78 2.19 -1.92
C GLU A 201 -17.32 2.04 -0.48
N GLN A 202 -17.90 3.10 0.11
CA GLN A 202 -18.49 3.08 1.46
C GLN A 202 -19.86 2.38 1.47
N ASP A 203 -20.75 2.77 0.56
CA ASP A 203 -22.08 2.20 0.34
C ASP A 203 -21.97 0.70 -0.01
N ALA A 204 -20.97 0.31 -0.82
CA ALA A 204 -20.71 -1.08 -1.19
C ALA A 204 -20.29 -1.98 -0.03
N ILE A 205 -19.68 -1.44 1.05
CA ILE A 205 -19.26 -2.24 2.22
C ILE A 205 -20.12 -2.03 3.46
N CYS A 206 -21.00 -1.02 3.47
CA CYS A 206 -21.93 -0.71 4.55
C CYS A 206 -22.65 -1.98 5.05
N GLU A 207 -22.89 -2.11 6.37
CA GLU A 207 -23.49 -3.33 6.92
C GLU A 207 -24.99 -3.47 6.61
N ASP A 208 -25.68 -2.34 6.43
CA ASP A 208 -27.10 -2.24 6.09
C ASP A 208 -27.38 -2.68 4.63
N GLU A 209 -28.19 -3.72 4.46
CA GLU A 209 -28.59 -4.23 3.14
C GLU A 209 -29.83 -3.51 2.57
N GLU A 210 -30.60 -2.81 3.40
CA GLU A 210 -31.80 -2.06 3.01
C GLU A 210 -31.42 -0.65 2.50
N ALA A 211 -30.25 -0.14 2.89
CA ALA A 211 -29.71 1.14 2.43
C ALA A 211 -29.31 1.17 0.93
N PHE A 212 -29.08 0.02 0.29
CA PHE A 212 -28.55 -0.05 -1.09
C PHE A 212 -29.61 -0.54 -2.11
N PHE A 213 -30.17 0.40 -2.88
CA PHE A 213 -31.16 0.07 -3.92
C PHE A 213 -30.60 -0.90 -4.98
N LEU A 214 -31.28 -2.04 -5.17
CA LEU A 214 -30.92 -3.12 -6.10
C LEU A 214 -31.28 -2.79 -7.56
N THR A 215 -30.95 -1.59 -8.02
CA THR A 215 -31.17 -1.17 -9.41
C THR A 215 -30.16 -1.84 -10.34
N VAL A 216 -30.55 -2.00 -11.61
CA VAL A 216 -29.67 -2.59 -12.64
C VAL A 216 -28.38 -1.78 -12.81
N ASP A 217 -28.45 -0.46 -12.70
CA ASP A 217 -27.30 0.43 -12.89
C ASP A 217 -26.39 0.52 -11.65
N ASN A 218 -26.95 0.42 -10.44
CA ASN A 218 -26.17 0.28 -9.22
C ASN A 218 -25.34 -1.02 -9.24
N ILE A 219 -25.93 -2.13 -9.69
CA ILE A 219 -25.22 -3.41 -9.82
C ILE A 219 -24.13 -3.35 -10.91
N LYS A 220 -24.35 -2.61 -12.01
CA LYS A 220 -23.27 -2.32 -12.99
C LYS A 220 -22.15 -1.49 -12.36
N ALA A 221 -22.48 -0.45 -11.59
CA ALA A 221 -21.49 0.40 -10.93
C ALA A 221 -20.61 -0.39 -9.95
N LEU A 222 -21.18 -1.34 -9.20
CA LEU A 222 -20.42 -2.24 -8.32
C LEU A 222 -19.49 -3.20 -9.09
N ARG A 223 -19.91 -3.71 -10.25
CA ARG A 223 -19.03 -4.54 -11.12
C ARG A 223 -17.84 -3.72 -11.63
N VAL A 224 -18.10 -2.51 -12.13
CA VAL A 224 -17.04 -1.59 -12.59
C VAL A 224 -16.13 -1.17 -11.42
N LEU A 225 -16.66 -0.97 -10.22
CA LEU A 225 -15.85 -0.71 -9.02
C LEU A 225 -14.95 -1.90 -8.67
N LYS A 226 -15.48 -3.13 -8.70
CA LYS A 226 -14.67 -4.35 -8.51
C LYS A 226 -13.53 -4.41 -9.52
N GLU A 227 -13.82 -4.26 -10.82
CA GLU A 227 -12.81 -4.27 -11.90
C GLU A 227 -11.72 -3.20 -11.67
N GLN A 228 -12.10 -2.01 -11.21
CA GLN A 228 -11.15 -0.95 -10.84
C GLN A 228 -10.30 -1.28 -9.61
N LEU A 229 -10.87 -1.94 -8.59
CA LEU A 229 -10.13 -2.38 -7.40
C LEU A 229 -9.18 -3.54 -7.72
N GLU A 230 -9.60 -4.50 -8.55
CA GLU A 230 -8.76 -5.60 -9.05
C GLU A 230 -7.56 -5.06 -9.86
N LEU A 231 -7.79 -4.09 -10.76
CA LEU A 231 -6.72 -3.42 -11.50
C LEU A 231 -5.77 -2.62 -10.58
N LYS A 232 -6.30 -1.87 -9.60
CA LYS A 232 -5.46 -1.19 -8.59
C LYS A 232 -4.61 -2.21 -7.83
N LYS A 233 -5.20 -3.32 -7.36
CA LYS A 233 -4.51 -4.42 -6.68
C LYS A 233 -3.40 -5.03 -7.55
N GLU A 234 -3.65 -5.27 -8.83
CA GLU A 234 -2.61 -5.75 -9.77
C GLU A 234 -1.44 -4.76 -9.89
N THR A 235 -1.71 -3.45 -10.04
CA THR A 235 -0.62 -2.45 -10.09
C THR A 235 0.19 -2.39 -8.79
N MET A 236 -0.43 -2.57 -7.63
CA MET A 236 0.27 -2.64 -6.35
C MET A 236 1.14 -3.91 -6.24
N LEU A 237 0.64 -5.06 -6.70
CA LEU A 237 1.43 -6.31 -6.75
C LEU A 237 2.60 -6.21 -7.74
N SER A 238 2.42 -5.53 -8.87
CA SER A 238 3.48 -5.24 -9.86
C SER A 238 4.55 -4.30 -9.29
N ASN A 239 4.16 -3.23 -8.60
CA ASN A 239 5.09 -2.34 -7.90
C ASN A 239 5.89 -3.09 -6.83
N MET A 240 5.23 -3.97 -6.06
CA MET A 240 5.90 -4.83 -5.07
C MET A 240 6.90 -5.79 -5.73
N SER A 241 6.60 -6.37 -6.91
CA SER A 241 7.54 -7.27 -7.58
C SER A 241 8.76 -6.53 -8.12
N ALA A 242 8.59 -5.33 -8.68
CA ALA A 242 9.69 -4.46 -9.11
C ALA A 242 10.57 -3.99 -7.93
N LEU A 243 9.98 -3.69 -6.76
CA LEU A 243 10.74 -3.40 -5.54
C LEU A 243 11.56 -4.61 -5.07
N LYS A 244 10.96 -5.80 -5.06
CA LYS A 244 11.65 -7.06 -4.72
C LYS A 244 12.82 -7.35 -5.65
N GLU A 245 12.65 -7.16 -6.97
CA GLU A 245 13.72 -7.33 -7.95
C GLU A 245 14.89 -6.36 -7.70
N ARG A 246 14.60 -5.06 -7.47
CA ARG A 246 15.63 -4.07 -7.13
C ARG A 246 16.37 -4.41 -5.84
N VAL A 247 15.66 -4.83 -4.80
CA VAL A 247 16.25 -5.29 -3.53
C VAL A 247 17.13 -6.53 -3.75
N GLN A 248 16.67 -7.51 -4.54
CA GLN A 248 17.45 -8.71 -4.86
C GLN A 248 18.74 -8.39 -5.64
N VAL A 249 18.70 -7.44 -6.59
CA VAL A 249 19.91 -6.95 -7.29
C VAL A 249 20.89 -6.30 -6.32
N LEU A 250 20.42 -5.52 -5.35
CA LEU A 250 21.28 -4.93 -4.32
C LEU A 250 21.83 -5.97 -3.34
N TRP A 251 21.03 -6.94 -2.89
CA TRP A 251 21.50 -8.06 -2.07
C TRP A 251 22.65 -8.82 -2.75
N CYS A 252 22.53 -9.11 -4.05
CA CYS A 252 23.59 -9.75 -4.83
C CYS A 252 24.83 -8.86 -5.01
N ARG A 253 24.69 -7.55 -5.21
CA ARG A 253 25.82 -6.61 -5.37
C ARG A 253 26.56 -6.31 -4.07
N LEU A 254 25.84 -6.23 -2.95
CA LEU A 254 26.37 -5.92 -1.61
C LEU A 254 26.76 -7.18 -0.82
N LEU A 255 26.58 -8.37 -1.39
CA LEU A 255 26.88 -9.68 -0.79
C LEU A 255 26.18 -9.91 0.56
N ILE A 256 24.95 -9.44 0.69
CA ILE A 256 24.14 -9.57 1.91
C ILE A 256 23.88 -11.06 2.20
N PRO A 257 24.19 -11.56 3.41
CA PRO A 257 24.13 -13.00 3.68
C PRO A 257 22.68 -13.52 3.74
N GLN A 258 22.48 -14.78 3.37
CA GLN A 258 21.15 -15.37 3.14
C GLN A 258 20.23 -15.34 4.36
N ASN A 259 20.77 -15.33 5.59
CA ASN A 259 19.98 -15.20 6.81
C ASN A 259 19.27 -13.84 6.93
N GLU A 260 19.88 -12.74 6.47
CA GLU A 260 19.22 -11.43 6.40
C GLU A 260 18.14 -11.42 5.31
N GLN A 261 18.46 -11.95 4.13
CA GLN A 261 17.52 -12.06 3.01
C GLN A 261 16.26 -12.87 3.40
N GLU A 262 16.46 -14.02 4.05
CA GLU A 262 15.37 -14.84 4.59
C GLU A 262 14.57 -14.10 5.66
N THR A 263 15.21 -13.32 6.53
CA THR A 263 14.51 -12.57 7.59
C THR A 263 13.60 -11.50 7.01
N CYS A 264 14.03 -10.82 5.94
CA CYS A 264 13.19 -9.88 5.18
C CYS A 264 12.05 -10.59 4.44
N GLN A 265 12.31 -11.74 3.82
CA GLN A 265 11.30 -12.54 3.10
C GLN A 265 10.26 -13.20 4.02
N LYS A 266 10.61 -13.52 5.27
CA LYS A 266 9.74 -14.15 6.28
C LYS A 266 8.84 -13.16 7.01
N ALA A 267 8.70 -11.93 6.52
CA ALA A 267 7.72 -10.97 7.03
C ALA A 267 6.30 -11.57 7.04
N PRO A 268 5.47 -11.23 8.04
CA PRO A 268 4.15 -11.84 8.20
C PRO A 268 3.22 -11.53 7.03
N LEU A 269 2.17 -12.35 6.87
CA LEU A 269 1.04 -12.04 6.00
C LEU A 269 0.38 -10.74 6.48
N CYS A 270 0.71 -9.65 5.80
CA CYS A 270 0.20 -8.30 6.01
C CYS A 270 -0.35 -7.76 4.67
N PRO A 271 -1.21 -6.73 4.70
CA PRO A 271 -1.80 -6.19 3.48
C PRO A 271 -0.75 -5.70 2.47
N ILE A 272 -1.11 -5.67 1.19
CA ILE A 272 -0.19 -5.34 0.09
C ILE A 272 0.48 -3.97 0.31
N ALA A 273 -0.26 -2.97 0.82
CA ALA A 273 0.31 -1.66 1.15
C ALA A 273 1.42 -1.71 2.22
N ASP A 274 1.32 -2.58 3.23
CA ASP A 274 2.33 -2.71 4.28
C ASP A 274 3.50 -3.58 3.84
N SER A 275 3.24 -4.60 3.03
CA SER A 275 4.28 -5.33 2.30
C SER A 275 5.12 -4.37 1.44
N ILE A 276 4.51 -3.47 0.66
CA ILE A 276 5.23 -2.48 -0.15
C ILE A 276 6.16 -1.62 0.71
N LYS A 277 5.65 -1.02 1.79
CA LYS A 277 6.44 -0.19 2.72
C LYS A 277 7.65 -0.95 3.29
N LEU A 278 7.52 -2.25 3.57
CA LEU A 278 8.64 -3.08 4.02
C LEU A 278 9.75 -3.17 2.96
N TRP A 279 9.39 -3.43 1.71
CA TRP A 279 10.37 -3.52 0.61
C TRP A 279 10.97 -2.16 0.24
N GLU A 280 10.22 -1.06 0.40
CA GLU A 280 10.74 0.31 0.28
C GLU A 280 11.76 0.62 1.38
N ASN A 281 11.49 0.25 2.63
CA ASN A 281 12.42 0.45 3.75
C ASN A 281 13.71 -0.40 3.61
N GLU A 282 13.61 -1.66 3.15
CA GLU A 282 14.80 -2.48 2.86
C GLU A 282 15.59 -1.91 1.67
N LEU A 283 14.92 -1.44 0.62
CA LEU A 283 15.56 -0.77 -0.51
C LEU A 283 16.34 0.49 -0.08
N LEU A 284 15.77 1.30 0.82
CA LEU A 284 16.46 2.45 1.42
C LEU A 284 17.68 2.01 2.25
N ARG A 285 17.53 1.00 3.12
CA ARG A 285 18.67 0.44 3.91
C ARG A 285 19.83 0.03 3.01
N LEU A 286 19.54 -0.59 1.86
CA LEU A 286 20.55 -1.09 0.93
C LEU A 286 21.21 0.01 0.11
N GLU A 287 20.48 1.04 -0.34
CA GLU A 287 21.10 2.19 -1.03
C GLU A 287 21.95 3.03 -0.07
N ASP A 288 21.54 3.20 1.20
CA ASP A 288 22.36 3.84 2.24
C ASP A 288 23.62 3.03 2.54
N LEU A 289 23.51 1.70 2.65
CA LEU A 289 24.67 0.80 2.80
C LEU A 289 25.60 0.85 1.58
N LYS A 290 25.05 0.94 0.36
CA LYS A 290 25.84 1.17 -0.86
C LYS A 290 26.59 2.50 -0.79
N LYS A 291 25.92 3.58 -0.38
CA LYS A 291 26.53 4.92 -0.24
C LYS A 291 27.62 4.93 0.84
N ALA A 292 27.43 4.21 1.95
CA ALA A 292 28.45 4.03 2.99
C ALA A 292 29.68 3.26 2.46
N ASN A 293 29.47 2.16 1.74
CA ASN A 293 30.56 1.38 1.14
C ASN A 293 31.33 2.21 0.10
N LEU A 294 30.65 2.96 -0.77
CA LEU A 294 31.27 3.88 -1.73
C LEU A 294 32.09 4.97 -1.02
N LYS A 295 31.57 5.57 0.05
CA LYS A 295 32.28 6.54 0.88
C LYS A 295 33.58 5.97 1.45
N ASP A 296 33.53 4.78 2.05
CA ASP A 296 34.68 4.13 2.65
C ASP A 296 35.77 3.75 1.64
N VAL A 297 35.40 3.45 0.39
CA VAL A 297 36.36 3.21 -0.71
C VAL A 297 36.95 4.53 -1.21
N VAL A 298 36.12 5.53 -1.50
CA VAL A 298 36.56 6.86 -1.97
C VAL A 298 37.48 7.54 -0.95
N LEU A 299 37.21 7.42 0.36
CA LEU A 299 38.08 7.98 1.40
C LEU A 299 39.47 7.31 1.42
N LYS A 300 39.56 5.99 1.32
CA LYS A 300 40.84 5.26 1.20
C LYS A 300 41.61 5.66 -0.05
N ILE A 301 40.90 5.86 -1.17
CA ILE A 301 41.49 6.39 -2.40
C ILE A 301 42.00 7.84 -2.21
N ARG A 302 41.27 8.71 -1.52
CA ARG A 302 41.71 10.08 -1.20
C ARG A 302 42.95 10.11 -0.31
N GLU A 303 43.12 9.15 0.59
CA GLU A 303 44.36 8.95 1.36
C GLU A 303 45.51 8.49 0.46
N GLU A 304 45.25 7.58 -0.50
CA GLU A 304 46.25 7.12 -1.46
C GLU A 304 46.70 8.24 -2.42
N LEU A 305 45.75 9.01 -2.97
CA LEU A 305 46.02 10.20 -3.78
C LEU A 305 46.89 11.20 -3.03
N LYS A 306 46.55 11.50 -1.77
CA LYS A 306 47.34 12.38 -0.91
C LYS A 306 48.76 11.85 -0.71
N MET A 307 48.94 10.56 -0.46
CA MET A 307 50.26 9.92 -0.37
C MET A 307 51.06 10.09 -1.67
N TYR A 308 50.47 9.91 -2.85
CA TYR A 308 51.18 10.10 -4.11
C TYR A 308 51.45 11.58 -4.44
N TRP A 309 50.53 12.50 -4.13
CA TRP A 309 50.76 13.93 -4.23
C TRP A 309 51.90 14.40 -3.31
N ASP A 310 52.02 13.83 -2.11
CA ASP A 310 53.14 14.09 -1.20
C ASP A 310 54.47 13.53 -1.75
N LYS A 311 54.47 12.29 -2.26
CA LYS A 311 55.65 11.67 -2.91
C LYS A 311 56.15 12.45 -4.13
N CYS A 312 55.24 12.98 -4.95
CA CYS A 312 55.57 13.78 -6.13
C CYS A 312 55.72 15.29 -5.84
N PHE A 313 55.71 15.71 -4.56
CA PHE A 313 55.82 17.11 -4.14
C PHE A 313 54.82 18.08 -4.81
N TYR A 314 53.60 17.61 -5.11
CA TYR A 314 52.53 18.41 -5.72
C TYR A 314 52.18 19.63 -4.87
N THR A 315 52.13 20.79 -5.52
CA THR A 315 51.74 22.09 -4.92
C THR A 315 50.27 22.12 -4.49
N LYS A 316 49.87 23.14 -3.72
CA LYS A 316 48.47 23.29 -3.29
C LYS A 316 47.54 23.55 -4.47
N GLU A 317 47.93 24.43 -5.39
CA GLU A 317 47.18 24.69 -6.62
C GLU A 317 46.94 23.41 -7.44
N GLN A 318 47.97 22.56 -7.62
CA GLN A 318 47.85 21.31 -8.38
C GLN A 318 46.89 20.29 -7.73
N ARG A 319 46.84 20.22 -6.40
CA ARG A 319 45.88 19.36 -5.68
C ARG A 319 44.46 19.92 -5.75
N ASN A 320 44.32 21.24 -5.62
CA ASN A 320 43.03 21.94 -5.71
C ASN A 320 42.41 21.85 -7.12
N ALA A 321 43.21 21.58 -8.16
CA ALA A 321 42.73 21.40 -9.53
C ALA A 321 41.86 20.14 -9.70
N PHE A 322 42.08 19.09 -8.90
CA PHE A 322 41.20 17.91 -8.85
C PHE A 322 40.02 18.18 -7.92
N THR A 323 39.06 18.97 -8.40
CA THR A 323 37.85 19.36 -7.64
C THR A 323 37.02 18.18 -7.08
N PRO A 324 36.94 16.98 -7.69
CA PRO A 324 36.20 15.85 -7.13
C PRO A 324 36.71 15.39 -5.75
N TYR A 325 37.96 15.69 -5.39
CA TYR A 325 38.53 15.40 -4.06
C TYR A 325 37.72 16.00 -2.90
N TYR A 326 36.99 17.09 -3.15
CA TYR A 326 36.27 17.86 -2.13
C TYR A 326 34.74 17.64 -2.16
N SER A 327 34.24 16.70 -2.97
CA SER A 327 32.83 16.32 -2.97
C SER A 327 32.50 15.35 -1.84
N ASP A 328 31.36 15.51 -1.18
CA ASP A 328 30.79 14.52 -0.24
C ASP A 328 29.61 13.73 -0.86
N ASP A 329 29.35 13.91 -2.16
CA ASP A 329 28.33 13.16 -2.91
C ASP A 329 28.89 11.83 -3.44
N PHE A 330 29.08 10.89 -2.53
CA PHE A 330 29.59 9.54 -2.80
C PHE A 330 28.69 8.75 -3.76
N THR A 331 29.08 8.73 -5.04
CA THR A 331 28.43 8.06 -6.17
C THR A 331 29.39 7.12 -6.88
N GLU A 332 28.86 6.22 -7.72
CA GLU A 332 29.67 5.30 -8.53
C GLU A 332 30.53 6.07 -9.57
N ASP A 333 30.03 7.20 -10.08
CA ASP A 333 30.78 8.11 -10.95
C ASP A 333 31.93 8.82 -10.21
N LEU A 334 31.68 9.33 -8.99
CA LEU A 334 32.73 9.92 -8.15
C LEU A 334 33.85 8.92 -7.86
N LEU A 335 33.52 7.64 -7.67
CA LEU A 335 34.49 6.57 -7.50
C LEU A 335 35.35 6.36 -8.78
N SER A 336 34.74 6.27 -9.96
CA SER A 336 35.49 6.14 -11.24
C SER A 336 36.50 7.29 -11.42
N GLN A 337 36.06 8.53 -11.19
CA GLN A 337 36.94 9.71 -11.27
C GLN A 337 38.13 9.63 -10.31
N HIS A 338 37.95 9.02 -9.13
CA HIS A 338 39.01 8.85 -8.13
C HIS A 338 39.97 7.70 -8.49
N ASP A 339 39.48 6.58 -9.01
CA ASP A 339 40.30 5.46 -9.50
C ASP A 339 41.13 5.87 -10.73
N GLU A 340 40.54 6.60 -11.68
CA GLU A 340 41.22 7.16 -12.85
C GLU A 340 42.34 8.13 -12.44
N GLU A 341 42.06 9.04 -11.49
CA GLU A 341 43.07 9.96 -10.94
C GLU A 341 44.18 9.19 -10.20
N VAL A 342 43.87 8.11 -9.47
CA VAL A 342 44.90 7.23 -8.87
C VAL A 342 45.76 6.58 -9.94
N VAL A 343 45.18 6.00 -10.99
CA VAL A 343 45.94 5.34 -12.05
C VAL A 343 46.84 6.34 -12.78
N ARG A 344 46.30 7.54 -13.10
CA ARG A 344 47.07 8.66 -13.67
C ARG A 344 48.21 9.09 -12.77
N MET A 345 47.96 9.20 -11.47
CA MET A 345 48.92 9.68 -10.48
C MET A 345 50.00 8.62 -10.16
N ARG A 346 49.65 7.34 -10.11
CA ARG A 346 50.59 6.21 -10.01
C ARG A 346 51.52 6.14 -11.23
N LEU A 347 50.98 6.30 -12.44
CA LEU A 347 51.77 6.34 -13.67
C LEU A 347 52.73 7.54 -13.70
N GLN A 348 52.26 8.72 -13.29
CA GLN A 348 53.12 9.90 -13.17
C GLN A 348 54.19 9.72 -12.09
N TYR A 349 53.88 9.06 -10.97
CA TYR A 349 54.88 8.72 -9.95
C TYR A 349 55.96 7.80 -10.51
N GLU A 350 55.62 6.68 -11.15
CA GLU A 350 56.63 5.77 -11.72
C GLU A 350 57.52 6.48 -12.77
N LYS A 351 56.95 7.34 -13.62
CA LYS A 351 57.72 8.21 -14.54
C LYS A 351 58.69 9.18 -13.83
N CYS A 352 58.36 9.63 -12.62
CA CYS A 352 59.19 10.57 -11.85
C CYS A 352 60.11 9.86 -10.84
N LYS A 353 59.89 8.57 -10.58
CA LYS A 353 60.44 7.79 -9.46
C LYS A 353 61.96 7.77 -9.43
N GLU A 354 62.62 7.49 -10.55
CA GLU A 354 64.08 7.53 -10.62
C GLU A 354 64.64 8.92 -10.30
N MET A 355 63.93 9.99 -10.70
CA MET A 355 64.28 11.37 -10.39
C MET A 355 64.09 11.67 -8.91
N LEU A 356 62.94 11.30 -8.34
CA LEU A 356 62.61 11.49 -6.93
C LEU A 356 63.57 10.71 -6.01
N ASP A 357 63.94 9.49 -6.40
CA ASP A 357 64.97 8.70 -5.70
C ASP A 357 66.36 9.33 -5.79
N ALA A 358 66.74 9.90 -6.93
CA ALA A 358 68.01 10.61 -7.08
C ALA A 358 68.04 11.91 -6.27
N VAL A 359 66.94 12.68 -6.28
CA VAL A 359 66.75 13.89 -5.47
C VAL A 359 66.81 13.55 -3.97
N ASN A 360 66.16 12.47 -3.54
CA ASN A 360 66.19 11.99 -2.16
C ASN A 360 67.60 11.52 -1.74
N LYS A 361 68.35 10.87 -2.64
CA LYS A 361 69.78 10.54 -2.41
C LYS A 361 70.64 11.80 -2.25
N TRP A 362 70.38 12.86 -3.04
CA TRP A 362 71.05 14.15 -2.85
C TRP A 362 70.64 14.82 -1.53
N GLU A 363 69.35 14.94 -1.22
CA GLU A 363 68.85 15.60 -0.01
C GLU A 363 69.31 14.86 1.27
N THR A 364 69.37 13.53 1.24
CA THR A 364 69.98 12.70 2.30
C THR A 364 71.48 12.97 2.42
N SER A 365 72.22 13.03 1.31
CA SER A 365 73.66 13.33 1.30
C SER A 365 73.95 14.76 1.79
N TRP A 366 73.07 15.71 1.46
CA TRP A 366 73.12 17.11 1.88
C TRP A 366 72.87 17.24 3.38
N GLY A 367 71.84 16.55 3.90
CA GLY A 367 71.58 16.45 5.34
C GLY A 367 72.78 15.88 6.11
N GLN A 368 73.39 14.80 5.61
CA GLN A 368 74.61 14.22 6.19
C GLN A 368 75.80 15.20 6.15
N PHE A 369 76.02 15.89 5.02
CA PHE A 369 77.07 16.90 4.88
C PHE A 369 76.87 18.08 5.85
N VAL A 370 75.65 18.63 5.96
CA VAL A 370 75.32 19.70 6.92
C VAL A 370 75.46 19.23 8.37
N LEU A 371 75.15 17.97 8.69
CA LEU A 371 75.39 17.39 10.02
C LEU A 371 76.88 17.24 10.32
N LEU A 372 77.73 16.88 9.35
CA LEU A 372 79.18 16.88 9.50
C LEU A 372 79.75 18.30 9.64
N GLU A 373 79.25 19.28 8.90
CA GLU A 373 79.64 20.70 9.01
C GLU A 373 79.27 21.31 10.37
N LYS A 374 78.12 20.92 10.94
CA LYS A 374 77.74 21.26 12.33
C LYS A 374 78.68 20.60 13.34
N LYS A 375 78.92 19.28 13.23
CA LYS A 375 79.90 18.57 14.08
C LYS A 375 81.31 19.13 13.97
N ALA A 376 81.73 19.58 12.78
CA ALA A 376 83.02 20.23 12.55
C ALA A 376 83.15 21.61 13.21
N THR A 377 82.03 22.21 13.59
CA THR A 377 81.92 23.56 14.19
C THR A 377 81.77 23.53 15.72
N ASP A 378 81.46 22.37 16.31
CA ASP A 378 81.32 22.16 17.76
C ASP A 378 82.65 22.38 18.52
N PRO A 379 82.71 23.29 19.53
CA PRO A 379 83.88 23.47 20.38
C PRO A 379 84.35 22.21 21.10
N ASN A 380 83.44 21.30 21.48
CA ASN A 380 83.75 20.08 22.24
C ASN A 380 84.34 18.96 21.36
N ARG A 381 84.36 19.11 20.02
CA ARG A 381 84.80 18.10 19.05
C ARG A 381 86.20 17.53 19.33
N PHE A 382 87.09 18.32 19.94
CA PHE A 382 88.46 17.91 20.26
C PHE A 382 88.59 16.88 21.39
N SER A 383 87.51 16.55 22.10
CA SER A 383 87.51 15.50 23.13
C SER A 383 87.73 14.07 22.58
N ASN A 384 87.56 13.86 21.27
CA ASN A 384 87.55 12.53 20.66
C ASN A 384 88.94 12.02 20.27
N ARG A 385 89.67 11.49 21.27
CA ARG A 385 91.03 10.93 21.15
C ARG A 385 91.06 9.58 20.42
N GLY A 386 90.94 9.58 19.09
CA GLY A 386 90.92 8.33 18.30
C GLY A 386 90.95 8.45 16.78
N GLY A 387 91.37 9.58 16.22
CA GLY A 387 91.43 9.77 14.76
C GLY A 387 90.07 9.96 14.05
N SER A 388 88.96 9.97 14.81
CA SER A 388 87.61 10.27 14.32
C SER A 388 87.59 11.56 13.49
N LEU A 389 88.24 12.62 13.98
CA LEU A 389 88.38 13.92 13.30
C LEU A 389 88.83 13.81 11.84
N LEU A 390 89.76 12.89 11.53
CA LEU A 390 90.32 12.68 10.20
C LEU A 390 89.46 11.73 9.35
N LYS A 391 88.64 10.87 9.97
CA LYS A 391 87.59 10.10 9.27
C LYS A 391 86.46 11.04 8.86
N GLU A 392 85.92 11.80 9.82
CA GLU A 392 84.92 12.84 9.61
C GLU A 392 85.32 13.82 8.49
N GLU A 393 86.56 14.33 8.47
CA GLU A 393 87.01 15.24 7.42
C GLU A 393 87.17 14.56 6.06
N LYS A 394 87.67 13.32 6.02
CA LYS A 394 87.71 12.52 4.77
C LYS A 394 86.31 12.18 4.27
N GLU A 395 85.35 11.98 5.17
CA GLU A 395 83.93 11.72 4.86
C GLU A 395 83.23 12.99 4.41
N ARG A 396 83.51 14.16 5.01
CA ARG A 396 83.06 15.48 4.56
C ARG A 396 83.56 15.79 3.14
N VAL A 397 84.84 15.56 2.85
CA VAL A 397 85.42 15.75 1.50
C VAL A 397 84.90 14.70 0.49
N LYS A 398 84.61 13.46 0.92
CA LYS A 398 83.92 12.46 0.08
C LYS A 398 82.48 12.90 -0.23
N LEU A 399 81.72 13.32 0.77
CA LEU A 399 80.33 13.77 0.62
C LEU A 399 80.24 15.03 -0.21
N GLN A 400 81.15 15.99 -0.06
CA GLN A 400 81.22 17.17 -0.94
C GLN A 400 81.47 16.76 -2.41
N LYS A 401 82.38 15.82 -2.66
CA LYS A 401 82.62 15.28 -4.01
C LYS A 401 81.49 14.38 -4.54
N LEU A 402 80.72 13.76 -3.65
CA LEU A 402 79.54 12.98 -4.02
C LEU A 402 78.37 13.91 -4.35
N LEU A 403 78.18 14.98 -3.58
CA LEU A 403 77.15 16.01 -3.82
C LEU A 403 77.33 16.65 -5.18
N SER A 404 78.52 17.17 -5.53
CA SER A 404 78.73 17.74 -6.87
C SER A 404 78.52 16.73 -8.00
N LYS A 405 78.88 15.44 -7.80
CA LYS A 405 78.59 14.39 -8.77
C LYS A 405 77.09 14.09 -8.89
N LEU A 406 76.37 14.05 -7.77
CA LEU A 406 74.91 13.89 -7.75
C LEU A 406 74.21 15.11 -8.34
N GLU A 407 74.79 16.31 -8.23
CA GLU A 407 74.29 17.55 -8.85
C GLU A 407 74.48 17.53 -10.36
N ASP A 408 75.65 17.13 -10.87
CA ASP A 408 75.89 16.93 -12.32
C ASP A 408 75.01 15.80 -12.90
N GLU A 409 74.87 14.69 -12.17
CA GLU A 409 74.03 13.55 -12.55
C GLU A 409 72.54 13.90 -12.50
N LEU A 410 72.07 14.61 -11.48
CA LEU A 410 70.68 15.09 -11.41
C LEU A 410 70.40 16.13 -12.48
N LYS A 411 71.32 17.08 -12.73
CA LYS A 411 71.16 18.07 -13.78
C LYS A 411 70.97 17.39 -15.14
N THR A 412 71.87 16.48 -15.52
CA THR A 412 71.80 15.78 -16.82
C THR A 412 70.58 14.87 -16.93
N ARG A 413 70.17 14.19 -15.85
CA ARG A 413 68.91 13.43 -15.81
C ARG A 413 67.68 14.34 -15.96
N ILE A 414 67.63 15.47 -15.24
CA ILE A 414 66.51 16.43 -15.30
C ILE A 414 66.42 17.06 -16.69
N GLU A 415 67.53 17.50 -17.28
CA GLU A 415 67.54 18.07 -18.63
C GLU A 415 67.01 17.07 -19.66
N ALA A 416 67.36 15.78 -19.56
CA ALA A 416 66.78 14.73 -20.40
C ALA A 416 65.27 14.50 -20.15
N TRP A 417 64.83 14.53 -18.89
CA TRP A 417 63.43 14.34 -18.51
C TRP A 417 62.53 15.53 -18.90
N GLU A 418 63.01 16.78 -18.76
CA GLU A 418 62.30 17.98 -19.20
C GLU A 418 62.10 17.98 -20.73
N ILE A 419 63.06 17.43 -21.48
CA ILE A 419 62.96 17.22 -22.94
C ILE A 419 61.96 16.11 -23.28
N GLU A 420 61.99 14.97 -22.57
CA GLU A 420 61.11 13.82 -22.86
C GLU A 420 59.64 14.08 -22.49
N GLN A 421 59.38 14.72 -21.34
CA GLN A 421 58.02 15.01 -20.89
C GLN A 421 57.50 16.39 -21.33
N GLY A 422 58.36 17.23 -21.92
CA GLY A 422 58.02 18.55 -22.46
C GLY A 422 57.65 19.60 -21.39
N CYS A 423 57.94 19.37 -20.11
CA CYS A 423 57.59 20.23 -19.00
C CYS A 423 58.69 20.30 -17.94
N ALA A 424 58.73 21.38 -17.16
CA ALA A 424 59.80 21.62 -16.18
C ALA A 424 59.65 20.74 -14.92
N PHE A 425 60.76 20.23 -14.38
CA PHE A 425 60.77 19.40 -13.18
C PHE A 425 60.74 20.28 -11.91
N LEU A 426 59.53 20.49 -11.39
CA LEU A 426 59.25 21.36 -10.25
C LEU A 426 59.09 20.57 -8.94
N LEU A 427 60.03 20.73 -8.02
CA LEU A 427 59.94 20.25 -6.64
C LEU A 427 59.35 21.36 -5.75
N LYS A 428 58.21 21.10 -5.12
CA LYS A 428 57.55 22.05 -4.20
C LYS A 428 57.29 23.44 -4.85
N GLY A 429 57.16 23.49 -6.17
CA GLY A 429 56.97 24.72 -6.97
C GLY A 429 58.26 25.41 -7.48
N SER A 430 59.45 24.85 -7.26
CA SER A 430 60.74 25.39 -7.75
C SER A 430 61.52 24.35 -8.55
N ARG A 431 62.37 24.75 -9.51
CA ARG A 431 63.27 23.80 -10.17
C ARG A 431 64.29 23.24 -9.18
N PHE A 432 64.69 21.99 -9.36
CA PHE A 432 65.67 21.37 -8.45
C PHE A 432 66.99 22.14 -8.38
N MET A 433 67.53 22.61 -9.51
CA MET A 433 68.80 23.34 -9.53
C MET A 433 68.72 24.68 -8.79
N ASP A 434 67.57 25.34 -8.79
CA ASP A 434 67.32 26.57 -8.03
C ASP A 434 67.26 26.27 -6.53
N TYR A 435 66.63 25.14 -6.14
CA TYR A 435 66.63 24.64 -4.76
C TYR A 435 68.03 24.28 -4.26
N VAL A 436 68.81 23.53 -5.04
CA VAL A 436 70.23 23.20 -4.76
C VAL A 436 71.06 24.47 -4.57
N THR A 437 70.91 25.44 -5.48
CA THR A 437 71.63 26.72 -5.40
C THR A 437 71.24 27.50 -4.14
N SER A 438 69.94 27.56 -3.82
CA SER A 438 69.43 28.19 -2.59
C SER A 438 69.95 27.49 -1.33
N GLN A 439 70.06 26.16 -1.30
CA GLN A 439 70.62 25.40 -0.18
C GLN A 439 72.12 25.72 0.02
N TRP A 440 72.91 25.71 -1.05
CA TRP A 440 74.32 26.12 -1.01
C TRP A 440 74.49 27.59 -0.57
N GLU A 441 73.62 28.49 -1.04
CA GLU A 441 73.60 29.88 -0.60
C GLU A 441 73.25 30.03 0.89
N MET A 442 72.24 29.33 1.39
CA MET A 442 71.86 29.37 2.80
C MET A 442 73.00 28.85 3.68
N HIS A 443 73.64 27.74 3.29
CA HIS A 443 74.82 27.23 3.99
C HIS A 443 76.00 28.23 3.97
N LYS A 444 76.27 28.87 2.83
CA LYS A 444 77.29 29.94 2.72
C LYS A 444 76.97 31.15 3.59
N LYS A 445 75.72 31.62 3.58
CA LYS A 445 75.19 32.72 4.42
C LYS A 445 75.15 32.34 5.92
N GLN A 446 75.07 31.06 6.26
CA GLN A 446 75.25 30.58 7.63
C GLN A 446 76.73 30.56 8.01
N LYS A 447 77.63 30.01 7.19
CA LYS A 447 79.08 29.99 7.44
C LYS A 447 79.68 31.40 7.59
N GLU A 448 79.25 32.36 6.78
CA GLU A 448 79.68 33.76 6.95
C GLU A 448 79.12 34.39 8.24
N ARG A 449 77.88 34.07 8.65
CA ARG A 449 77.37 34.49 9.97
C ARG A 449 78.13 33.83 11.13
N GLU A 450 78.38 32.52 11.09
CA GLU A 450 79.21 31.82 12.09
C GLU A 450 80.66 32.32 12.14
N LYS A 451 81.14 32.97 11.08
CA LYS A 451 82.47 33.57 10.95
C LYS A 451 82.48 35.01 11.48
N GLN A 452 81.43 35.79 11.24
CA GLN A 452 81.18 37.09 11.86
C GLN A 452 80.99 36.97 13.38
N ASP A 453 80.21 35.97 13.82
CA ASP A 453 80.00 35.67 15.24
C ASP A 453 81.33 35.26 15.93
N ARG A 454 82.21 34.54 15.20
CA ARG A 454 83.58 34.20 15.62
C ARG A 454 84.60 35.35 15.51
N SER A 455 84.33 36.42 14.76
CA SER A 455 85.17 37.63 14.78
C SER A 455 84.75 38.57 15.90
N LEU A 456 83.44 38.76 16.14
CA LEU A 456 82.92 39.53 17.27
C LEU A 456 83.41 38.95 18.61
N LYS A 457 83.32 37.61 18.79
CA LYS A 457 83.87 36.88 19.95
C LYS A 457 85.41 36.85 20.02
N LYS A 458 86.12 37.41 19.02
CA LYS A 458 87.57 37.68 19.06
C LYS A 458 87.89 39.14 19.35
N GLU A 459 87.02 40.06 18.95
CA GLU A 459 87.15 41.50 19.22
C GLU A 459 86.85 41.82 20.69
N GLU A 460 85.98 41.06 21.36
CA GLU A 460 85.85 41.08 22.83
C GLU A 460 87.12 40.54 23.55
N HIS A 461 87.98 39.77 22.88
CA HIS A 461 89.12 39.10 23.52
C HIS A 461 90.36 38.94 22.62
N THR A 462 91.15 40.01 22.42
CA THR A 462 92.61 39.96 22.16
C THR A 462 93.24 41.37 22.22
N PRO A 463 94.58 41.54 22.34
CA PRO A 463 95.55 40.73 23.11
C PRO A 463 96.56 41.58 23.94
N PHE A 464 97.19 40.97 24.96
CA PHE A 464 98.41 41.54 25.55
C PHE A 464 99.68 41.17 24.75
N LYS A 465 100.74 41.96 24.91
CA LYS A 465 101.92 42.04 24.01
C LYS A 465 102.93 40.90 24.23
N THR A 466 103.63 40.50 23.16
CA THR A 466 104.82 39.62 23.20
C THR A 466 106.12 40.42 23.05
N PRO A 467 107.24 39.99 23.68
CA PRO A 467 108.57 40.55 23.40
C PRO A 467 109.64 39.52 22.97
N ILE A 468 110.18 39.72 21.77
CA ILE A 468 111.62 39.64 21.37
C ILE A 468 112.42 38.30 21.55
N LYS A 469 112.77 37.72 20.39
CA LYS A 469 113.99 36.95 19.98
C LYS A 469 115.04 36.50 21.02
N ARG A 470 115.52 35.24 20.86
CA ARG A 470 116.97 34.89 20.70
C ARG A 470 117.15 33.51 20.00
N PRO A 471 118.30 33.18 19.35
CA PRO A 471 118.47 31.94 18.56
C PRO A 471 119.63 30.99 18.98
N ALA A 472 119.39 29.67 18.90
CA ALA A 472 120.34 28.54 18.78
C ALA A 472 119.51 27.22 18.64
N GLY A 473 119.97 26.07 18.12
CA GLY A 473 121.22 25.71 17.43
C GLY A 473 121.27 24.18 17.10
N SER A 474 122.06 23.78 16.09
CA SER A 474 122.65 22.45 15.81
C SER A 474 121.94 21.10 16.15
N CYS A 475 121.37 20.46 15.11
CA CYS A 475 121.75 19.12 14.55
C CYS A 475 121.58 17.76 15.33
N ILE A 476 121.57 16.68 14.52
CA ILE A 476 121.83 15.22 14.78
C ILE A 476 120.66 14.27 15.19
N GLN A 477 120.31 13.38 14.23
CA GLN A 477 119.94 11.93 14.25
C GLN A 477 118.98 11.30 15.30
N GLY A 478 118.19 10.28 14.89
CA GLY A 478 117.42 9.42 15.81
C GLY A 478 116.41 8.40 15.23
N THR A 479 116.86 7.37 14.48
CA THR A 479 116.11 6.09 14.22
C THR A 479 116.50 5.03 15.29
N PRO A 480 115.80 3.87 15.54
CA PRO A 480 115.09 3.02 14.55
C PRO A 480 113.92 2.08 15.02
N SER A 481 113.38 1.32 14.04
CA SER A 481 112.92 -0.10 14.02
C SER A 481 112.22 -0.80 15.22
N ASN A 482 111.04 -1.42 14.95
CA ASN A 482 110.76 -2.89 14.93
C ASN A 482 109.28 -3.14 14.53
N LYS A 483 108.87 -4.15 13.73
CA LYS A 483 108.82 -5.62 13.92
C LYS A 483 107.99 -6.01 15.18
N THR A 484 106.99 -6.91 15.14
CA THR A 484 106.85 -8.17 14.35
C THR A 484 105.37 -8.62 14.16
N ARG A 485 105.09 -9.38 13.08
CA ARG A 485 104.41 -10.72 12.96
C ARG A 485 103.26 -11.13 13.92
N LYS A 486 102.28 -12.01 13.60
CA LYS A 486 101.53 -12.54 12.41
C LYS A 486 100.61 -13.70 12.95
N GLU A 487 99.69 -14.25 12.14
CA GLU A 487 98.77 -15.38 12.40
C GLU A 487 97.59 -15.01 13.35
N GLU A 488 96.30 -15.28 13.12
CA GLU A 488 95.50 -16.29 12.38
C GLU A 488 95.38 -17.69 13.02
N MET A 489 94.20 -18.03 13.59
CA MET A 489 93.34 -19.14 13.08
C MET A 489 91.97 -19.32 13.79
N THR A 490 90.89 -19.30 12.99
CA THR A 490 89.69 -20.18 12.95
C THR A 490 88.89 -20.69 14.17
N LYS A 491 87.55 -20.76 13.94
CA LYS A 491 86.54 -21.83 14.26
C LYS A 491 85.77 -21.87 15.62
N LYS A 492 84.46 -21.55 15.48
CA LYS A 492 83.23 -22.36 15.77
C LYS A 492 82.95 -23.00 17.16
N SER A 493 81.63 -23.19 17.40
CA SER A 493 80.95 -24.07 18.40
C SER A 493 80.88 -23.57 19.86
N SER A 494 79.85 -23.86 20.68
CA SER A 494 78.46 -24.36 20.45
C SER A 494 77.64 -24.44 21.77
N HIS A 495 76.31 -24.34 21.69
CA HIS A 495 75.31 -24.67 22.76
C HIS A 495 75.43 -23.87 24.10
N SER A 496 74.50 -23.89 25.07
CA SER A 496 73.11 -24.44 25.25
C SER A 496 72.40 -23.48 26.24
N GLU A 497 71.13 -23.09 26.10
CA GLU A 497 69.87 -23.86 26.28
C GLU A 497 69.53 -24.22 27.75
N ALA A 498 68.68 -23.38 28.38
CA ALA A 498 67.76 -23.63 29.53
C ALA A 498 66.89 -22.33 29.70
N VAL A 499 65.56 -22.28 29.90
CA VAL A 499 64.61 -23.06 30.72
C VAL A 499 64.82 -22.77 32.22
N PHE A 500 63.90 -22.20 33.03
CA PHE A 500 62.46 -21.87 32.91
C PHE A 500 62.16 -20.61 33.82
N ASN A 501 60.97 -20.09 34.18
CA ASN A 501 59.53 -20.44 34.08
C ASN A 501 58.65 -19.16 34.33
N SER A 502 57.32 -19.33 34.34
CA SER A 502 56.28 -18.56 35.08
C SER A 502 55.51 -17.41 34.40
N THR A 503 54.39 -17.79 33.80
CA THR A 503 53.02 -17.23 33.99
C THR A 503 52.81 -15.98 34.85
N VAL A 504 52.00 -15.03 34.32
CA VAL A 504 50.70 -14.56 34.87
C VAL A 504 49.74 -14.27 33.70
N ASN A 505 48.44 -14.53 33.84
CA ASN A 505 47.38 -14.16 32.88
C ASN A 505 46.83 -12.76 33.19
N GLU A 506 46.27 -12.06 32.20
CA GLU A 506 44.85 -11.65 32.26
C GLU A 506 44.31 -11.22 30.88
N ASN A 507 42.99 -11.10 30.76
CA ASN A 507 42.27 -11.00 29.48
C ASN A 507 41.99 -9.56 29.05
N LEU A 508 41.97 -9.32 27.73
CA LEU A 508 40.89 -8.62 27.01
C LEU A 508 40.97 -8.90 25.51
#